data_AF-A0A940RC21-F1
#
_entry.id   AF-A0A940RC21-F1
#
_cell.length_a   1.000
_cell.length_b   1.000
_cell.length_c   1.000
_cell.angle_alpha   90.00
_cell.angle_beta   90.00
_cell.angle_gamma   90.00
#
_symmetry.space_group_name_H-M   'P 1'
#
loop_
_entity.id
_entity.type
_entity.pdbx_description
1 polymer ?
#
loop_
_entity_poly.entity_id
_entity_poly.type
_entity_poly.pdbx_seq_one_letter_code
_entity_poly.pdbx_strand_id
1 'polypeptide(L)'
;MALLEKQLVVKRSTIPDSGKGLFTKKLIPKGTRIVEYKGKKTTWKDVDIDEGRNGYIYYINRKNVIDARTTPQHLARYANDAQGMTRVKGITNNCRYIAEMDTMRVYIEAVKDIPAGGEIFVQYGKEYWDVIKHNKKIDEREKAKAEKEKLKKTSSTKKAAKKKSTAKKKAGKKKK
;
A
#
# COMPACT_ATOMS: atom_id res chain seq x y z
N MET A 1 -16.87 -22.29 -14.15
CA MET A 1 -15.62 -21.90 -14.83
C MET A 1 -14.45 -22.06 -13.87
N ALA A 2 -13.34 -22.67 -14.32
CA ALA A 2 -12.13 -22.79 -13.52
C ALA A 2 -11.30 -21.49 -13.63
N LEU A 3 -10.93 -20.89 -12.50
CA LEU A 3 -10.03 -19.74 -12.45
C LEU A 3 -8.58 -20.17 -12.71
N LEU A 4 -7.72 -19.21 -13.05
CA LEU A 4 -6.33 -19.46 -13.44
C LEU A 4 -5.35 -19.52 -12.26
N GLU A 5 -5.81 -19.70 -11.02
CA GLU A 5 -4.99 -19.63 -9.79
C GLU A 5 -3.68 -20.46 -9.87
N LYS A 6 -3.73 -21.67 -10.46
CA LYS A 6 -2.54 -22.54 -10.63
C LYS A 6 -1.48 -21.97 -11.59
N GLN A 7 -1.90 -21.09 -12.50
CA GLN A 7 -1.05 -20.45 -13.51
C GLN A 7 -0.49 -19.11 -13.02
N LEU A 8 -0.88 -18.66 -11.83
CA LEU A 8 -0.40 -17.41 -11.26
C LEU A 8 0.81 -17.66 -10.35
N VAL A 9 1.61 -16.62 -10.17
CA VAL A 9 2.77 -16.62 -9.28
C VAL A 9 2.97 -15.23 -8.69
N VAL A 10 3.38 -15.18 -7.42
CA VAL A 10 3.70 -13.93 -6.74
C VAL A 10 5.20 -13.73 -6.79
N LYS A 11 5.64 -12.56 -7.27
CA LYS A 11 7.06 -12.17 -7.34
C LYS A 11 7.21 -10.73 -6.84
N ARG A 12 8.43 -10.20 -6.80
CA ARG A 12 8.63 -8.76 -6.63
C ARG A 12 8.01 -8.03 -7.83
N SER A 13 7.24 -6.99 -7.55
CA SER A 13 6.58 -6.17 -8.58
C SER A 13 7.61 -5.45 -9.44
N THR A 14 7.25 -5.22 -10.71
CA THR A 14 8.02 -4.39 -11.64
C THR A 14 7.85 -2.89 -11.36
N ILE A 15 6.81 -2.50 -10.61
CA ILE A 15 6.61 -1.12 -10.16
C ILE A 15 7.53 -0.85 -8.94
N PRO A 16 8.41 0.17 -8.98
CA PRO A 16 9.25 0.53 -7.84
C PRO A 16 8.43 0.79 -6.56
N ASP A 17 8.96 0.33 -5.43
CA ASP A 17 8.40 0.52 -4.08
C ASP A 17 6.96 0.03 -3.86
N SER A 18 6.44 -0.84 -4.74
CA SER A 18 5.11 -1.45 -4.62
C SER A 18 5.10 -2.84 -3.98
N GLY A 19 6.26 -3.38 -3.62
CA GLY A 19 6.39 -4.66 -2.93
C GLY A 19 6.21 -5.88 -3.85
N LYS A 20 5.19 -6.71 -3.57
CA LYS A 20 4.90 -7.95 -4.32
C LYS A 20 3.90 -7.66 -5.45
N GLY A 21 4.05 -8.36 -6.56
CA GLY A 21 3.18 -8.31 -7.73
C GLY A 21 2.64 -9.69 -8.09
N LEU A 22 1.52 -9.72 -8.81
CA LEU A 22 0.88 -10.93 -9.31
C LEU A 22 1.23 -11.13 -10.78
N PHE A 23 1.77 -12.29 -11.14
CA PHE A 23 2.23 -12.60 -12.50
C PHE A 23 1.54 -13.84 -13.04
N THR A 24 1.46 -13.95 -14.36
CA THR A 24 0.99 -15.15 -15.05
C THR A 24 2.14 -15.98 -15.60
N LYS A 25 2.03 -17.31 -15.55
CA LYS A 25 2.97 -18.26 -16.18
C LYS A 25 2.63 -18.53 -17.65
N LYS A 26 1.41 -18.22 -18.08
CA LYS A 26 0.89 -18.48 -19.43
C LYS A 26 0.25 -17.23 -20.01
N LEU A 27 0.06 -17.21 -21.32
CA LEU A 27 -0.73 -16.18 -21.99
C LEU A 27 -2.15 -16.16 -21.39
N ILE A 28 -2.64 -14.97 -21.06
CA ILE A 28 -4.04 -14.74 -20.66
C ILE A 28 -4.69 -13.89 -21.75
N PRO A 29 -5.67 -14.44 -22.50
CA PRO A 29 -6.43 -13.67 -23.47
C PRO A 29 -7.30 -12.59 -22.82
N LYS A 30 -7.57 -11.52 -23.56
CA LYS A 30 -8.57 -10.50 -23.21
C LYS A 30 -9.93 -11.14 -22.89
N GLY A 31 -10.62 -10.59 -21.88
CA GLY A 31 -11.93 -11.07 -21.42
C GLY A 31 -11.84 -12.26 -20.46
N THR A 32 -10.65 -12.81 -20.22
CA THR A 32 -10.50 -13.95 -19.32
C THR A 32 -10.66 -13.52 -17.87
N ARG A 33 -11.50 -14.25 -17.13
CA ARG A 33 -11.61 -14.15 -15.68
C ARG A 33 -10.46 -14.90 -15.01
N ILE A 34 -9.56 -14.15 -14.38
CA ILE A 34 -8.26 -14.66 -13.94
C ILE A 34 -8.35 -15.29 -12.55
N VAL A 35 -8.79 -14.50 -11.57
CA VAL A 35 -8.79 -14.89 -10.15
C VAL A 35 -9.85 -14.11 -9.39
N GLU A 36 -10.36 -14.69 -8.31
CA GLU A 36 -11.29 -14.04 -7.40
C GLU A 36 -10.53 -13.28 -6.31
N TYR A 37 -11.00 -12.06 -6.02
CA TYR A 37 -10.55 -11.27 -4.87
C TYR A 37 -11.23 -11.77 -3.61
N LYS A 38 -10.58 -12.74 -2.95
CA LYS A 38 -11.05 -13.39 -1.72
C LYS A 38 -10.41 -12.74 -0.50
N GLY A 39 -11.17 -12.74 0.60
CA GLY A 39 -10.76 -12.23 1.89
C GLY A 39 -11.85 -12.47 2.95
N LYS A 40 -11.64 -11.94 4.14
CA LYS A 40 -12.67 -11.92 5.19
C LYS A 40 -13.82 -11.03 4.74
N LYS A 41 -15.04 -11.57 4.67
CA LYS A 41 -16.25 -10.77 4.44
C LYS A 41 -16.65 -10.09 5.75
N THR A 42 -16.86 -8.78 5.70
CA THR A 42 -17.22 -7.95 6.86
C THR A 42 -18.11 -6.77 6.43
N THR A 43 -18.58 -5.96 7.37
CA THR A 43 -19.28 -4.70 7.09
C THR A 43 -18.31 -3.53 7.14
N TRP A 44 -18.62 -2.41 6.49
CA TRP A 44 -17.77 -1.21 6.53
C TRP A 44 -17.52 -0.69 7.96
N LYS A 45 -18.47 -0.90 8.88
CA LYS A 45 -18.35 -0.49 10.28
C LYS A 45 -17.33 -1.33 11.04
N ASP A 46 -17.19 -2.60 10.65
CA ASP A 46 -16.37 -3.60 11.34
C ASP A 46 -15.03 -3.85 10.63
N VAL A 47 -14.72 -3.06 9.58
CA VAL A 47 -13.40 -3.04 8.97
C VAL A 47 -12.45 -2.36 9.94
N ASP A 48 -11.35 -3.04 10.26
CA ASP A 48 -10.25 -2.45 10.97
C ASP A 48 -9.53 -1.44 10.05
N ILE A 49 -9.94 -0.17 10.14
CA ILE A 49 -9.31 0.95 9.45
C ILE A 49 -8.08 1.36 10.27
N ASP A 50 -7.04 0.54 10.17
CA ASP A 50 -5.74 0.82 10.78
C ASP A 50 -5.10 1.97 9.97
N GLU A 51 -4.83 3.11 10.62
CA GLU A 51 -4.42 4.41 10.03
C GLU A 51 -3.25 4.27 9.04
N GLY A 52 -3.56 3.98 7.77
CA GLY A 52 -2.59 3.86 6.68
C GLY A 52 -2.34 2.45 6.13
N ARG A 53 -3.03 1.39 6.60
CA ARG A 53 -2.84 0.00 6.12
C ARG A 53 -4.02 -0.59 5.34
N ASN A 54 -4.95 0.25 4.88
CA ASN A 54 -6.15 -0.12 4.14
C ASN A 54 -5.92 -0.65 2.69
N GLY A 55 -4.71 -1.07 2.33
CA GLY A 55 -4.36 -1.43 0.95
C GLY A 55 -4.99 -2.72 0.42
N TYR A 56 -5.76 -3.46 1.23
CA TYR A 56 -6.35 -4.75 0.90
C TYR A 56 -7.87 -4.83 1.08
N ILE A 57 -8.52 -3.67 1.19
CA ILE A 57 -9.97 -3.59 1.36
C ILE A 57 -10.63 -3.37 0.01
N TYR A 58 -11.57 -4.24 -0.35
CA TYR A 58 -12.47 -4.05 -1.47
C TYR A 58 -13.89 -3.75 -0.97
N TYR A 59 -14.36 -2.53 -1.22
CA TYR A 59 -15.70 -2.11 -0.86
C TYR A 59 -16.71 -2.50 -1.94
N ILE A 60 -17.74 -3.27 -1.57
CA ILE A 60 -18.87 -3.57 -2.46
C ILE A 60 -20.07 -2.72 -2.05
N ASN A 61 -20.46 -2.79 -0.78
CA ASN A 61 -21.48 -1.93 -0.18
C ASN A 61 -21.31 -1.88 1.36
N ARG A 62 -22.15 -1.11 2.07
CA ARG A 62 -22.03 -0.93 3.52
C ARG A 62 -22.01 -2.23 4.33
N LYS A 63 -22.69 -3.27 3.87
CA LYS A 63 -22.79 -4.57 4.55
C LYS A 63 -21.83 -5.63 3.99
N ASN A 64 -21.18 -5.34 2.87
CA ASN A 64 -20.33 -6.29 2.15
C ASN A 64 -19.02 -5.62 1.76
N VAL A 65 -18.01 -5.91 2.55
CA VAL A 65 -16.62 -5.49 2.34
C VAL A 65 -15.75 -6.74 2.40
N ILE A 66 -14.78 -6.83 1.50
CA ILE A 66 -13.80 -7.92 1.50
C ILE A 66 -12.48 -7.36 2.01
N ASP A 67 -12.00 -7.87 3.14
CA ASP A 67 -10.68 -7.57 3.68
C ASP A 67 -9.72 -8.73 3.40
N ALA A 68 -8.76 -8.51 2.49
CA ALA A 68 -7.74 -9.49 2.13
C ALA A 68 -6.43 -9.35 2.94
N ARG A 69 -6.40 -8.54 4.01
CA ARG A 69 -5.20 -8.31 4.85
C ARG A 69 -4.70 -9.60 5.48
N THR A 70 -5.59 -10.34 6.13
CA THR A 70 -5.26 -11.57 6.89
C THR A 70 -5.24 -12.84 6.04
N THR A 71 -5.40 -12.71 4.72
CA THR A 71 -5.46 -13.85 3.80
C THR A 71 -4.32 -13.83 2.76
N PRO A 72 -3.04 -13.95 3.18
CA PRO A 72 -1.89 -13.90 2.28
C PRO A 72 -1.87 -15.02 1.23
N GLN A 73 -2.61 -16.11 1.44
CA GLN A 73 -2.79 -17.22 0.50
C GLN A 73 -3.62 -16.84 -0.72
N HIS A 74 -4.43 -15.78 -0.67
CA HIS A 74 -5.25 -15.35 -1.80
C HIS A 74 -4.46 -14.46 -2.75
N LEU A 75 -4.24 -14.94 -3.97
CA LEU A 75 -3.29 -14.35 -4.92
C LEU A 75 -3.73 -12.97 -5.45
N ALA A 76 -5.05 -12.75 -5.59
CA ALA A 76 -5.60 -11.52 -6.14
C ALA A 76 -5.19 -10.24 -5.39
N ARG A 77 -4.88 -10.36 -4.08
CA ARG A 77 -4.43 -9.24 -3.25
C ARG A 77 -3.10 -8.64 -3.70
N TYR A 78 -2.31 -9.37 -4.48
CA TYR A 78 -0.98 -8.93 -4.95
C TYR A 78 -1.03 -8.26 -6.33
N ALA A 79 -2.20 -8.12 -6.95
CA ALA A 79 -2.34 -7.35 -8.19
C ALA A 79 -2.21 -5.86 -7.87
N ASN A 80 -1.19 -5.21 -8.45
CA ASN A 80 -0.91 -3.79 -8.24
C ASN A 80 -1.69 -2.90 -9.22
N ASP A 81 -1.74 -1.60 -8.97
CA ASP A 81 -2.23 -0.62 -9.93
C ASP A 81 -1.07 0.17 -10.54
N ALA A 82 -0.91 0.07 -11.85
CA ALA A 82 0.16 0.71 -12.61
C ALA A 82 -0.02 2.24 -12.76
N GLN A 83 -1.18 2.77 -12.41
CA GLN A 83 -1.50 4.20 -12.48
C GLN A 83 -1.38 4.93 -11.14
N GLY A 84 -0.83 4.25 -10.13
CA GLY A 84 -0.69 4.74 -8.76
C GLY A 84 0.33 5.84 -8.53
N MET A 85 0.95 5.82 -7.34
CA MET A 85 1.94 6.81 -6.91
C MET A 85 3.17 6.86 -7.83
N THR A 86 3.63 5.71 -8.27
CA THR A 86 4.75 5.56 -9.19
C THR A 86 4.21 5.10 -10.53
N ARG A 87 4.52 5.85 -11.60
CA ARG A 87 4.14 5.50 -12.97
C ARG A 87 5.37 5.13 -13.77
N VAL A 88 5.35 3.94 -14.36
CA VAL A 88 6.44 3.45 -15.21
C VAL A 88 6.01 3.60 -16.67
N LYS A 89 6.84 4.26 -17.48
CA LYS A 89 6.56 4.44 -18.91
C LYS A 89 6.39 3.07 -19.60
N GLY A 90 5.30 2.91 -20.34
CA GLY A 90 4.98 1.67 -21.04
C GLY A 90 4.20 0.63 -20.20
N ILE A 91 4.06 0.83 -18.89
CA ILE A 91 3.23 -0.03 -18.03
C ILE A 91 1.87 0.62 -17.82
N THR A 92 0.81 -0.13 -18.13
CA THR A 92 -0.59 0.31 -17.96
C THR A 92 -1.43 -0.84 -17.43
N ASN A 93 -2.54 -0.53 -16.77
CA ASN A 93 -3.47 -1.54 -16.26
C ASN A 93 -3.94 -2.44 -17.41
N ASN A 94 -3.88 -3.75 -17.18
CA ASN A 94 -4.27 -4.79 -18.12
C ASN A 94 -5.46 -5.62 -17.64
N CYS A 95 -5.94 -5.34 -16.43
CA CYS A 95 -7.10 -5.94 -15.83
C CYS A 95 -8.02 -4.90 -15.17
N ARG A 96 -9.25 -5.33 -14.90
CA ARG A 96 -10.26 -4.60 -14.12
C ARG A 96 -10.90 -5.51 -13.09
N TYR A 97 -11.51 -4.91 -12.08
CA TYR A 97 -12.40 -5.64 -11.17
C TYR A 97 -13.79 -5.78 -11.79
N ILE A 98 -14.37 -6.96 -11.64
CA ILE A 98 -15.76 -7.27 -11.96
C ILE A 98 -16.43 -7.75 -10.67
N ALA A 99 -17.38 -6.96 -10.17
CA ALA A 99 -18.18 -7.32 -9.01
C ALA A 99 -19.51 -7.92 -9.46
N GLU A 100 -19.76 -9.16 -9.06
CA GLU A 100 -21.05 -9.84 -9.19
C GLU A 100 -21.90 -9.52 -7.97
N MET A 101 -22.90 -8.64 -8.15
CA MET A 101 -23.71 -8.10 -7.05
C MET A 101 -24.73 -9.12 -6.49
N ASP A 102 -25.12 -10.10 -7.28
CA ASP A 102 -25.96 -11.22 -6.85
C ASP A 102 -25.22 -12.14 -5.86
N THR A 103 -23.94 -12.42 -6.12
CA THR A 103 -23.13 -13.33 -5.29
C THR A 103 -22.19 -12.61 -4.32
N MET A 104 -22.08 -11.29 -4.41
CA MET A 104 -21.11 -10.47 -3.67
C MET A 104 -19.68 -10.98 -3.84
N ARG A 105 -19.33 -11.38 -5.06
CA ARG A 105 -17.99 -11.87 -5.43
C ARG A 105 -17.33 -10.88 -6.36
N VAL A 106 -16.02 -10.77 -6.25
CA VAL A 106 -15.22 -9.83 -7.02
C VAL A 106 -14.14 -10.61 -7.74
N TYR A 107 -13.99 -10.37 -9.03
CA TYR A 107 -12.99 -11.05 -9.85
C TYR A 107 -12.11 -10.05 -10.56
N ILE A 108 -10.91 -10.50 -10.90
CA ILE A 108 -10.00 -9.80 -11.78
C ILE A 108 -10.19 -10.37 -13.19
N GLU A 109 -10.49 -9.49 -14.14
CA GLU A 109 -10.70 -9.83 -15.55
C GLU A 109 -9.69 -9.09 -16.43
N ALA A 110 -9.12 -9.78 -17.41
CA ALA A 110 -8.24 -9.20 -18.41
C ALA A 110 -8.99 -8.25 -19.36
N VAL A 111 -8.53 -7.01 -19.54
CA VAL A 111 -9.08 -6.08 -20.54
C VAL A 111 -8.29 -6.06 -21.85
N LYS A 112 -7.13 -6.73 -21.87
CA LYS A 112 -6.27 -6.96 -23.02
C LYS A 112 -5.46 -8.23 -22.80
N ASP A 113 -4.81 -8.72 -23.85
CA ASP A 113 -3.95 -9.89 -23.75
C ASP A 113 -2.75 -9.63 -22.83
N ILE A 114 -2.44 -10.60 -21.98
CA ILE A 114 -1.31 -10.54 -21.04
C ILE A 114 -0.35 -11.68 -21.42
N PRO A 115 0.88 -11.37 -21.85
CA PRO A 115 1.84 -12.39 -22.26
C PRO A 115 2.24 -13.28 -21.07
N ALA A 116 2.73 -14.48 -21.37
CA ALA A 116 3.36 -15.33 -20.37
C ALA A 116 4.51 -14.58 -19.67
N GLY A 117 4.56 -14.65 -18.35
CA GLY A 117 5.50 -13.87 -17.54
C GLY A 117 5.08 -12.44 -17.27
N GLY A 118 3.97 -11.97 -17.84
CA GLY A 118 3.44 -10.62 -17.60
C GLY A 118 2.91 -10.43 -16.18
N GLU A 119 3.07 -9.22 -15.65
CA GLU A 119 2.45 -8.79 -14.39
C GLU A 119 0.99 -8.37 -14.63
N ILE A 120 0.12 -8.71 -13.69
CA ILE A 120 -1.29 -8.37 -13.68
C ILE A 120 -1.46 -7.05 -12.91
N PHE A 121 -2.01 -6.07 -13.61
CA PHE A 121 -2.26 -4.73 -13.11
C PHE A 121 -3.73 -4.40 -13.18
N VAL A 122 -4.32 -4.04 -12.04
CA VAL A 122 -5.74 -3.72 -11.89
C VAL A 122 -5.92 -2.25 -11.55
N GLN A 123 -7.03 -1.68 -11.97
CA GLN A 123 -7.37 -0.30 -11.61
C GLN A 123 -8.00 -0.26 -10.21
N TYR A 124 -7.35 0.41 -9.26
CA TYR A 124 -7.89 0.62 -7.91
C TYR A 124 -8.94 1.74 -7.85
N GLY A 125 -8.84 2.70 -8.77
CA GLY A 125 -9.74 3.85 -8.83
C GLY A 125 -9.10 5.13 -8.28
N LYS A 126 -9.66 6.27 -8.67
CA LYS A 126 -9.11 7.59 -8.36
C LYS A 126 -9.24 7.91 -6.88
N GLU A 127 -10.39 7.58 -6.30
CA GLU A 127 -10.76 7.82 -4.91
C GLU A 127 -9.78 7.15 -3.95
N TYR A 128 -9.39 5.90 -4.24
CA TYR A 128 -8.38 5.18 -3.48
C TYR A 128 -7.05 5.96 -3.47
N TRP A 129 -6.55 6.34 -4.65
CA TRP A 129 -5.28 7.06 -4.76
C TRP A 129 -5.32 8.46 -4.16
N ASP A 130 -6.46 9.14 -4.20
CA ASP A 130 -6.62 10.45 -3.56
C ASP A 130 -6.50 10.34 -2.03
N VAL A 131 -7.10 9.31 -1.43
CA VAL A 131 -6.94 9.01 0.01
C VAL A 131 -5.48 8.69 0.34
N ILE A 132 -4.82 7.83 -0.44
CA ILE A 132 -3.41 7.48 -0.21
C ILE A 132 -2.51 8.72 -0.31
N LYS A 133 -2.71 9.59 -1.31
CA LYS A 133 -1.96 10.85 -1.46
C LYS A 133 -2.22 11.81 -0.31
N HIS A 134 -3.45 11.89 0.16
CA HIS A 134 -3.82 12.73 1.30
C HIS A 134 -3.10 12.27 2.57
N ASN A 135 -3.18 10.97 2.89
CA ASN A 135 -2.54 10.38 4.07
C ASN A 135 -1.02 10.55 4.03
N LYS A 136 -0.38 10.29 2.87
CA LYS A 136 1.08 10.50 2.71
C LYS A 136 1.51 11.93 3.02
N LYS A 137 0.72 12.94 2.64
CA LYS A 137 1.00 14.35 2.96
C LYS A 137 0.87 14.63 4.46
N ILE A 138 -0.07 13.99 5.15
CA ILE A 138 -0.20 14.09 6.59
C ILE A 138 1.04 13.48 7.25
N ASP A 139 1.40 12.24 6.90
CA ASP A 139 2.56 11.54 7.45
C ASP A 139 3.86 12.33 7.27
N GLU A 140 4.08 12.93 6.10
CA GLU A 140 5.24 13.77 5.81
C GLU A 140 5.27 15.01 6.70
N ARG A 141 4.12 15.67 6.91
CA ARG A 141 4.02 16.83 7.79
C ARG A 141 4.28 16.47 9.25
N GLU A 142 3.77 15.33 9.71
CA GLU A 142 3.98 14.85 11.07
C GLU A 142 5.43 14.46 11.32
N LYS A 143 6.05 13.74 10.38
CA LYS A 143 7.49 13.43 10.43
C LYS A 143 8.34 14.69 10.50
N ALA A 144 8.04 15.69 9.67
CA ALA A 144 8.75 16.97 9.67
C ALA A 144 8.57 17.74 10.99
N LYS A 145 7.38 17.71 11.59
CA LYS A 145 7.12 18.29 12.92
C LYS A 145 7.93 17.57 14.01
N ALA A 146 7.88 16.24 14.04
CA ALA A 146 8.62 15.43 14.99
C ALA A 146 10.14 15.63 14.89
N GLU A 147 10.67 15.77 13.67
CA GLU A 147 12.08 16.06 13.43
C GLU A 147 12.47 17.45 13.95
N LYS A 148 11.65 18.48 13.67
CA LYS A 148 11.85 19.83 14.21
C LYS A 148 11.84 19.85 15.74
N GLU A 149 10.93 19.10 16.37
CA GLU A 149 10.89 18.97 17.83
C GLU A 149 12.13 18.27 18.40
N LYS A 150 12.59 17.18 17.76
CA LYS A 150 13.83 16.51 18.13
C LYS A 150 15.02 17.47 18.05
N LEU A 151 15.15 18.23 16.95
CA LEU A 151 16.24 19.19 16.78
C LEU A 151 16.20 20.33 17.82
N LYS A 152 15.00 20.81 18.18
CA LYS A 152 14.82 21.79 19.28
C LYS A 152 15.25 21.22 20.64
N LYS A 153 14.89 19.96 20.94
CA LYS A 153 15.29 19.28 22.19
C LYS A 153 16.81 19.00 22.25
N THR A 154 17.43 18.62 21.14
CA THR A 154 18.88 18.37 21.06
C THR A 154 19.68 19.67 21.17
N SER A 155 19.20 20.77 20.57
CA SER A 155 19.88 22.07 20.67
C SER A 155 19.75 22.70 22.07
N SER A 156 18.62 22.53 22.75
CA SER A 156 18.44 23.00 24.13
C SER A 156 19.30 22.22 25.14
N THR A 157 19.40 20.89 25.00
CA THR A 157 20.29 20.05 25.83
C THR A 157 21.77 20.37 25.60
N LYS A 158 22.21 20.58 24.35
CA LYS A 158 23.59 21.04 24.05
C LYS A 158 23.89 22.41 24.66
N LYS A 159 22.95 23.37 24.62
CA LYS A 159 23.10 24.69 25.29
C LYS A 159 23.20 24.56 26.80
N ALA A 160 22.39 23.70 27.42
CA ALA A 160 22.43 23.45 28.87
C ALA A 160 23.74 22.80 29.32
N ALA A 161 24.26 21.82 28.56
CA ALA A 161 25.55 21.17 28.83
C ALA A 161 26.73 22.16 28.71
N LYS A 162 26.72 23.04 27.70
CA LYS A 162 27.75 24.07 27.51
C LYS A 162 27.75 25.14 28.61
N LYS A 163 26.57 25.49 29.16
CA LYS A 163 26.46 26.38 30.33
C LYS A 163 26.99 25.72 31.61
N LYS A 164 26.72 24.43 31.84
CA LYS A 164 27.25 23.70 33.02
C LYS A 164 28.77 23.53 32.98
N SER A 165 29.36 23.27 31.81
CA SER A 165 30.82 23.11 31.68
C SER A 165 31.59 24.43 31.85
N THR A 166 31.03 25.54 31.36
CA THR A 166 31.61 26.89 31.55
C THR A 166 31.50 27.38 33.00
N ALA A 167 30.42 27.04 33.71
CA ALA A 167 30.28 27.32 35.14
C ALA A 167 31.30 26.54 35.99
N LYS A 168 31.53 25.25 35.71
CA LYS A 168 32.56 24.43 36.39
C LYS A 168 33.98 24.96 36.16
N LYS A 169 34.32 25.39 34.93
CA LYS A 169 35.64 25.99 34.63
C LYS A 169 35.89 27.30 35.37
N LYS A 170 34.86 28.15 35.57
CA LYS A 170 34.99 29.40 36.33
C LYS A 170 35.14 29.16 37.84
N ALA A 171 34.47 28.15 38.40
CA ALA A 171 34.59 27.81 39.82
C ALA A 171 35.96 27.21 40.20
N GLY A 172 36.57 26.42 39.32
CA GLY A 172 37.91 25.86 39.56
C GLY A 172 39.06 26.88 39.50
N LYS A 173 38.85 28.03 38.85
CA LYS A 173 39.85 29.10 38.72
C LYS A 173 39.87 30.09 39.90
N LYS A 174 38.91 30.00 40.82
CA LYS A 174 38.80 30.84 42.04
C LYS A 174 39.33 30.16 43.32
N LYS A 175 39.85 28.93 43.21
CA LYS A 175 40.38 28.12 44.32
C LYS A 175 41.90 27.88 44.26
N LYS A 176 42.60 28.60 43.38
CA LYS A 176 44.06 28.72 43.36
C LYS A 176 44.40 30.19 43.55
#